data_AF-A0AAW0QYA7-F1
#
_entry.id   AF-A0AAW0QYA7-F1
#
_cell.length_a   1.000
_cell.length_b   1.000
_cell.length_c   1.000
_cell.angle_alpha   90.00
_cell.angle_beta   90.00
_cell.angle_gamma   90.00
#
_symmetry.space_group_name_H-M   'P 1'
#
loop_
_entity.id
_entity.type
_entity.pdbx_description
1 polymer ?
#
loop_
_entity_poly.entity_id
_entity_poly.type
_entity_poly.pdbx_seq_one_letter_code
_entity_poly.pdbx_strand_id
1 'polypeptide(L)'
;MASPKGTIVLTGANGSLGRAIVSSILSSPELATCHGVYAVREPSTATALRDALQAQNAAARPVGSGQPDFHEGVAAGRIPPVRVLIPNAGWREFTTQTWTADGLPGLKGISNITWSLSLEPLPSAICQKGAGRNSLGLDDRKAPLVVVLLTASFKTLTDQQTVEAAARNLMSAIEEEARRQGVYDPWAYLDYAAPWQDPIASYGERSLKRLREVQKRVDPKLVFTHRVPGGVQDPWPYRPLGIAANLYRH
;
A
#
# COMPACT_ATOMS: atom_id res chain seq x y z
N MET A 1 40.61 0.15 9.09
CA MET A 1 39.15 0.16 8.83
C MET A 1 38.92 0.84 7.50
N ALA A 2 38.16 0.25 6.59
CA ALA A 2 37.89 0.86 5.28
C ALA A 2 37.13 2.19 5.47
N SER A 3 37.54 3.24 4.77
CA SER A 3 36.81 4.51 4.77
C SER A 3 35.38 4.30 4.26
N PRO A 4 34.35 4.89 4.90
CA PRO A 4 32.96 4.68 4.48
C PRO A 4 32.76 5.11 3.03
N LYS A 5 31.99 4.33 2.25
CA LYS A 5 31.78 4.56 0.80
C LYS A 5 30.94 5.82 0.47
N GLY A 6 30.31 6.43 1.47
CA GLY A 6 29.47 7.61 1.32
C GLY A 6 28.44 7.72 2.46
N THR A 7 27.66 8.80 2.43
CA THR A 7 26.60 9.05 3.42
C THR A 7 25.21 8.80 2.83
N ILE A 8 24.35 8.09 3.58
CA ILE A 8 22.93 7.89 3.30
C ILE A 8 22.12 8.73 4.27
N VAL A 9 21.27 9.64 3.76
CA VAL A 9 20.38 10.46 4.57
C VAL A 9 18.94 9.98 4.36
N LEU A 10 18.25 9.59 5.43
CA LEU A 10 16.84 9.19 5.43
C LEU A 10 16.03 10.10 6.34
N THR A 11 14.98 10.72 5.82
CA THR A 11 13.99 11.44 6.64
C THR A 11 12.79 10.56 6.97
N GLY A 12 12.10 10.85 8.07
CA GLY A 12 10.96 10.03 8.51
C GLY A 12 11.36 8.65 9.02
N ALA A 13 12.59 8.49 9.51
CA ALA A 13 13.17 7.19 9.88
C ALA A 13 12.40 6.46 11.00
N ASN A 14 11.61 7.18 11.81
CA ASN A 14 10.79 6.59 12.88
C ASN A 14 9.43 6.05 12.42
N GLY A 15 9.03 6.30 11.16
CA GLY A 15 7.78 5.76 10.60
C GLY A 15 7.84 4.24 10.39
N SER A 16 6.70 3.59 10.11
CA SER A 16 6.65 2.16 9.75
C SER A 16 7.57 1.83 8.57
N LEU A 17 7.41 2.56 7.46
CA LEU A 17 8.24 2.42 6.28
C LEU A 17 9.69 2.87 6.52
N GLY A 18 9.89 3.97 7.25
CA GLY A 18 11.22 4.46 7.62
C GLY A 18 12.04 3.41 8.37
N ARG A 19 11.47 2.76 9.38
CA ARG A 19 12.12 1.69 10.14
C ARG A 19 12.43 0.46 9.29
N ALA A 20 11.55 0.09 8.36
CA ALA A 20 11.81 -1.00 7.42
C ALA A 20 13.00 -0.69 6.49
N ILE A 21 13.11 0.56 6.00
CA ILE A 21 14.25 1.02 5.20
C ILE A 21 15.54 0.99 6.02
N VAL A 22 15.52 1.49 7.27
CA VAL A 22 16.68 1.42 8.17
C VAL A 22 17.12 -0.03 8.39
N SER A 23 16.18 -0.93 8.69
CA SER A 23 16.46 -2.36 8.88
C SER A 23 17.10 -3.00 7.64
N SER A 24 16.60 -2.66 6.44
CA SER A 24 17.16 -3.13 5.17
C SER A 24 18.58 -2.61 4.91
N ILE A 25 18.84 -1.33 5.20
CA ILE A 25 20.19 -0.72 5.09
C ILE A 25 21.17 -1.42 6.02
N LEU A 26 20.79 -1.61 7.29
CA LEU A 26 21.62 -2.23 8.32
C LEU A 26 21.83 -3.75 8.09
N SER A 27 20.86 -4.43 7.49
CA SER A 27 20.97 -5.86 7.19
C SER A 27 21.79 -6.15 5.93
N SER A 28 22.10 -5.13 5.12
CA SER A 28 22.90 -5.27 3.90
C SER A 28 24.39 -5.03 4.19
N PRO A 29 25.27 -6.03 4.00
CA PRO A 29 26.72 -5.86 4.24
C PRO A 29 27.34 -4.74 3.40
N GLU A 30 26.80 -4.48 2.21
CA GLU A 30 27.29 -3.42 1.34
C GLU A 30 26.89 -2.03 1.85
N LEU A 31 25.63 -1.87 2.26
CA LEU A 31 25.07 -0.59 2.67
C LEU A 31 25.41 -0.23 4.12
N ALA A 32 25.64 -1.23 4.97
CA ALA A 32 26.12 -1.03 6.34
C ALA A 32 27.53 -0.39 6.39
N THR A 33 28.30 -0.45 5.30
CA THR A 33 29.58 0.28 5.19
C THR A 33 29.42 1.78 4.94
N CYS A 34 28.20 2.26 4.66
CA CYS A 34 27.91 3.67 4.49
C CYS A 34 27.66 4.36 5.84
N HIS A 35 27.96 5.65 5.90
CA HIS A 35 27.60 6.49 7.04
C HIS A 35 26.09 6.80 6.99
N GLY A 36 25.31 6.27 7.93
CA GLY A 36 23.85 6.48 7.99
C GLY A 36 23.46 7.71 8.81
N VAL A 37 22.62 8.57 8.25
CA VAL A 37 22.00 9.71 8.94
C VAL A 37 20.48 9.54 8.90
N TYR A 38 19.91 9.16 10.04
CA TYR A 38 18.49 8.84 10.17
C TYR A 38 17.76 9.96 10.92
N ALA A 39 17.07 10.81 10.16
CA ALA A 39 16.41 11.99 10.69
C ALA A 39 15.02 11.64 11.29
N VAL A 40 14.81 12.01 12.55
CA VAL A 40 13.57 11.86 13.32
C VAL A 40 13.18 13.16 14.02
N ARG A 41 11.88 13.42 14.26
CA ARG A 41 11.45 14.68 14.88
C ARG A 41 12.10 14.93 16.26
N GLU A 42 12.15 13.90 17.09
CA GLU A 42 12.67 13.96 18.45
C GLU A 42 13.35 12.61 18.80
N PRO A 43 14.69 12.53 18.85
CA PRO A 43 15.40 11.27 19.09
C PRO A 43 15.06 10.61 20.43
N SER A 44 14.74 11.40 21.45
CA SER A 44 14.38 10.88 22.78
C SER A 44 13.08 10.08 22.78
N THR A 45 12.18 10.32 21.81
CA THR A 45 10.89 9.62 21.67
C THR A 45 10.90 8.52 20.59
N ALA A 46 11.97 8.42 19.80
CA ALA A 46 12.12 7.42 18.74
C ALA A 46 12.64 6.05 19.27
N THR A 47 11.98 5.49 20.28
CA THR A 47 12.43 4.27 20.99
C THR A 47 12.64 3.08 20.07
N ALA A 48 11.65 2.75 19.24
CA ALA A 48 11.75 1.60 18.33
C ALA A 48 12.82 1.75 17.23
N LEU A 49 13.13 2.98 16.82
CA LEU A 49 14.27 3.22 15.92
C LEU A 49 15.59 3.08 16.68
N ARG A 50 15.65 3.55 17.92
CA ARG A 50 16.85 3.46 18.76
C ARG A 50 17.25 2.01 19.02
N ASP A 51 16.29 1.15 19.33
CA ASP A 51 16.53 -0.29 19.54
C ASP A 51 17.13 -0.94 18.28
N ALA A 52 16.60 -0.58 17.10
CA ALA A 52 17.11 -1.06 15.82
C ALA A 52 18.52 -0.55 15.48
N LEU A 53 18.87 0.67 15.92
CA LEU A 53 20.18 1.29 15.67
C LEU A 53 21.25 0.84 16.68
N GLN A 54 20.86 0.58 17.93
CA GLN A 54 21.76 0.08 18.99
C GLN A 54 22.32 -1.31 18.66
N ALA A 55 21.56 -2.13 17.94
CA ALA A 55 22.03 -3.41 17.44
C ALA A 55 23.25 -3.31 16.49
N GLN A 56 23.55 -2.13 15.95
CA GLN A 56 24.58 -1.92 14.92
C GLN A 56 25.43 -0.64 15.08
N ASN A 57 25.55 -0.07 16.29
CA ASN A 57 26.35 1.14 16.57
C ASN A 57 25.99 2.38 15.71
N ALA A 58 24.71 2.55 15.36
CA ALA A 58 24.22 3.72 14.63
C ALA A 58 23.43 4.68 15.54
N ALA A 59 23.24 5.95 15.12
CA ALA A 59 22.53 6.96 15.91
C ALA A 59 21.48 7.73 15.08
N ALA A 60 20.33 8.02 15.71
CA ALA A 60 19.27 8.85 15.13
C ALA A 60 19.55 10.34 15.40
N ARG A 61 19.20 11.23 14.46
CA ARG A 61 19.41 12.69 14.57
C ARG A 61 18.09 13.47 14.42
N PRO A 62 17.91 14.65 15.05
CA PRO A 62 16.70 15.46 14.91
C PRO A 62 16.42 15.96 13.46
N VAL A 63 15.15 15.99 13.03
CA VAL A 63 14.67 16.60 11.78
C VAL A 63 14.77 18.11 11.90
N GLY A 64 15.31 18.78 10.87
CA GLY A 64 15.57 20.22 10.90
C GLY A 64 16.97 20.59 11.39
N SER A 65 17.82 19.61 11.73
CA SER A 65 19.25 19.81 11.85
C SER A 65 19.93 19.96 10.48
N GLY A 66 19.49 20.96 9.71
CA GLY A 66 20.41 21.71 8.84
C GLY A 66 21.42 22.45 9.71
N GLN A 67 22.07 21.74 10.64
CA GLN A 67 23.04 22.33 11.52
C GLN A 67 24.27 22.69 10.68
N PRO A 68 24.90 23.84 10.97
CA PRO A 68 26.19 24.20 10.40
C PRO A 68 27.15 23.00 10.38
N ASP A 69 27.14 22.20 11.43
CA ASP A 69 28.00 21.01 11.62
C ASP A 69 27.82 19.90 10.56
N PHE A 70 26.66 19.70 9.94
CA PHE A 70 26.53 18.69 8.88
C PHE A 70 27.15 19.17 7.57
N HIS A 71 26.78 20.38 7.14
CA HIS A 71 27.34 20.98 5.92
C HIS A 71 28.83 21.24 6.06
N GLU A 72 29.25 21.78 7.21
CA GLU A 72 30.65 21.99 7.59
C GLU A 72 31.38 20.66 7.79
N GLY A 73 30.71 19.65 8.32
CA GLY A 73 31.26 18.30 8.47
C GLY A 73 31.54 17.62 7.13
N VAL A 74 30.63 17.76 6.15
CA VAL A 74 30.85 17.29 4.78
C VAL A 74 31.94 18.13 4.10
N ALA A 75 31.90 19.45 4.23
CA ALA A 75 32.90 20.35 3.63
C ALA A 75 34.31 20.15 4.20
N ALA A 76 34.42 19.88 5.51
CA ALA A 76 35.68 19.59 6.20
C ALA A 76 36.12 18.12 6.10
N GLY A 77 35.38 17.27 5.35
CA GLY A 77 35.72 15.85 5.14
C GLY A 77 35.52 14.94 6.37
N ARG A 78 34.93 15.44 7.45
CA ARG A 78 34.57 14.66 8.65
C ARG A 78 33.37 13.75 8.41
N ILE A 79 32.50 14.13 7.49
CA ILE A 79 31.36 13.33 7.02
C ILE A 79 31.61 12.99 5.54
N PRO A 80 31.55 11.70 5.13
CA PRO A 80 31.69 11.33 3.73
C PRO A 80 30.66 12.03 2.83
N PRO A 81 30.95 12.24 1.54
CA PRO A 81 30.00 12.87 0.62
C PRO A 81 28.62 12.19 0.64
N VAL A 82 27.57 13.00 0.60
CA VAL A 82 26.19 12.48 0.49
C VAL A 82 26.03 11.83 -0.88
N ARG A 83 25.74 10.53 -0.89
CA ARG A 83 25.53 9.75 -2.12
C ARG A 83 24.05 9.48 -2.39
N VAL A 84 23.25 9.41 -1.32
CA VAL A 84 21.82 9.08 -1.42
C VAL A 84 21.05 9.94 -0.41
N LEU A 85 20.01 10.62 -0.90
CA LEU A 85 18.99 11.31 -0.11
C LEU A 85 17.66 10.62 -0.35
N ILE A 86 17.04 10.10 0.72
CA ILE A 86 15.72 9.47 0.67
C ILE A 86 14.74 10.36 1.44
N PRO A 87 14.07 11.31 0.76
CA PRO A 87 13.05 12.13 1.38
C PRO A 87 11.77 11.29 1.53
N ASN A 88 11.29 11.13 2.77
CA ASN A 88 9.99 10.54 3.04
C ASN A 88 9.18 11.44 3.99
N ALA A 89 7.99 11.84 3.55
CA ALA A 89 7.02 12.55 4.35
C ALA A 89 5.62 11.98 4.05
N GLY A 90 4.99 11.39 5.06
CA GLY A 90 3.56 11.09 5.05
C GLY A 90 2.86 12.02 6.03
N TRP A 91 1.92 12.83 5.55
CA TRP A 91 1.12 13.73 6.37
C TRP A 91 -0.36 13.56 5.99
N ARG A 92 -1.26 13.46 6.97
CA ARG A 92 -2.71 13.51 6.75
C ARG A 92 -3.19 14.84 7.31
N GLU A 93 -3.20 15.86 6.45
CA GLU A 93 -3.75 17.17 6.77
C GLU A 93 -5.27 17.14 6.54
N PHE A 94 -6.06 17.41 7.57
CA PHE A 94 -7.52 17.45 7.46
C PHE A 94 -8.04 18.86 7.14
N THR A 95 -7.20 19.90 7.27
CA THR A 95 -7.60 21.30 7.02
C THR A 95 -7.68 21.68 5.54
N THR A 96 -7.08 20.90 4.65
CA THR A 96 -7.11 21.12 3.18
C THR A 96 -7.99 20.12 2.44
N GLN A 97 -8.73 19.27 3.16
CA GLN A 97 -9.67 18.34 2.54
C GLN A 97 -10.90 19.09 2.05
N THR A 98 -11.27 18.86 0.79
CA THR A 98 -12.53 19.36 0.24
C THR A 98 -13.64 18.44 0.73
N TRP A 99 -14.51 18.97 1.57
CA TRP A 99 -15.72 18.29 2.01
C TRP A 99 -16.82 18.55 0.99
N THR A 100 -17.48 17.49 0.51
CA THR A 100 -18.71 17.68 -0.27
C THR A 100 -19.79 18.25 0.65
N ALA A 101 -20.49 19.29 0.22
CA ALA A 101 -21.55 19.93 1.01
C ALA A 101 -22.67 18.93 1.36
N ASP A 102 -22.89 17.97 0.48
CA ASP A 102 -23.99 16.99 0.56
C ASP A 102 -23.63 15.82 1.49
N GLY A 103 -22.33 15.60 1.73
CA GLY A 103 -21.80 14.44 2.43
C GLY A 103 -22.29 13.12 1.83
N LEU A 104 -22.40 12.08 2.67
CA LEU A 104 -23.08 10.83 2.33
C LEU A 104 -24.28 10.69 3.26
N PRO A 105 -25.50 11.16 2.87
CA PRO A 105 -26.66 11.24 3.76
C PRO A 105 -27.01 9.91 4.44
N GLY A 106 -26.83 8.79 3.71
CA GLY A 106 -27.06 7.44 4.22
C GLY A 106 -26.12 7.00 5.36
N LEU A 107 -25.03 7.74 5.61
CA LEU A 107 -24.06 7.45 6.66
C LEU A 107 -24.15 8.38 7.87
N LYS A 108 -25.00 9.43 7.83
CA LYS A 108 -25.11 10.45 8.89
C LYS A 108 -25.44 9.87 10.27
N GLY A 109 -26.15 8.75 10.33
CA GLY A 109 -26.54 8.09 11.59
C GLY A 109 -25.48 7.15 12.19
N ILE A 110 -24.40 6.86 11.45
CA ILE A 110 -23.41 5.87 11.88
C ILE A 110 -22.34 6.54 12.73
N SER A 111 -22.33 6.21 14.02
CA SER A 111 -21.42 6.81 14.98
C SER A 111 -19.96 6.38 14.75
N ASN A 112 -19.04 7.33 14.74
CA ASN A 112 -17.59 7.13 14.57
C ASN A 112 -17.19 6.50 13.22
N ILE A 113 -18.01 6.68 12.20
CA ILE A 113 -17.68 6.20 10.87
C ILE A 113 -16.52 7.03 10.29
N THR A 114 -15.48 6.36 9.79
CA THR A 114 -14.36 7.00 9.08
C THR A 114 -14.27 6.43 7.69
N TRP A 115 -14.27 7.30 6.68
CA TRP A 115 -14.14 6.91 5.28
C TRP A 115 -12.92 7.59 4.68
N SER A 116 -12.21 6.87 3.82
CA SER A 116 -11.12 7.43 3.04
C SER A 116 -11.09 6.81 1.66
N LEU A 117 -10.90 7.66 0.66
CA LEU A 117 -10.57 7.26 -0.70
C LEU A 117 -9.06 7.46 -0.89
N SER A 118 -8.34 6.37 -1.15
CA SER A 118 -6.92 6.42 -1.49
C SER A 118 -6.77 6.21 -2.99
N LEU A 119 -6.00 7.08 -3.63
CA LEU A 119 -5.64 6.97 -5.04
C LEU A 119 -4.20 6.50 -5.11
N GLU A 120 -3.99 5.29 -5.62
CA GLU A 120 -2.67 4.68 -5.74
C GLU A 120 -2.27 4.63 -7.21
N PRO A 121 -1.38 5.53 -7.66
CA PRO A 121 -0.93 5.54 -9.04
C PRO A 121 -0.21 4.24 -9.37
N LEU A 122 -0.57 3.65 -10.51
CA LEU A 122 0.08 2.51 -11.09
C LEU A 122 0.70 2.93 -12.44
N PRO A 123 1.93 3.47 -12.43
CA PRO A 123 2.64 3.84 -13.66
C PRO A 123 2.76 2.66 -14.63
N SER A 124 2.72 2.94 -15.93
CA SER A 124 2.86 1.92 -16.98
C SER A 124 4.15 1.10 -16.86
N ALA A 125 5.23 1.68 -16.33
CA ALA A 125 6.47 0.95 -16.02
C ALA A 125 6.28 -0.19 -15.01
N ILE A 126 5.37 -0.03 -14.04
CA ILE A 126 5.01 -1.09 -13.08
C ILE A 126 4.14 -2.14 -13.77
N CYS A 127 3.17 -1.74 -14.60
CA CYS A 127 2.35 -2.66 -15.41
C CYS A 127 3.22 -3.57 -16.29
N GLN A 128 4.28 -3.00 -16.88
CA GLN A 128 5.23 -3.72 -17.73
C GLN A 128 6.24 -4.55 -16.94
N LYS A 129 6.40 -4.30 -15.63
CA LYS A 129 7.36 -5.02 -14.79
C LYS A 129 6.90 -6.47 -14.60
N GLY A 130 7.64 -7.38 -15.24
CA GLY A 130 7.26 -8.80 -15.25
C GLY A 130 6.13 -9.11 -16.23
N ALA A 131 5.92 -8.29 -17.26
CA ALA A 131 5.02 -8.58 -18.38
C ALA A 131 5.22 -10.02 -18.89
N GLY A 132 4.11 -10.75 -19.05
CA GLY A 132 4.10 -12.17 -19.43
C GLY A 132 4.64 -13.16 -18.38
N ARG A 133 5.16 -12.69 -17.24
CA ARG A 133 5.66 -13.54 -16.14
C ARG A 133 4.83 -13.45 -14.87
N ASN A 134 4.25 -12.28 -14.57
CA ASN A 134 3.30 -12.09 -13.48
C ASN A 134 1.89 -12.57 -13.90
N SER A 135 0.98 -12.65 -12.93
CA SER A 135 -0.40 -13.14 -13.16
C SER A 135 -1.43 -12.02 -13.16
N LEU A 136 -1.00 -10.74 -13.16
CA LEU A 136 -1.88 -9.59 -12.98
C LEU A 136 -2.58 -9.17 -14.29
N GLY A 137 -2.08 -9.61 -15.46
CA GLY A 137 -2.72 -9.31 -16.74
C GLY A 137 -2.62 -7.86 -17.19
N LEU A 138 -1.58 -7.15 -16.77
CA LEU A 138 -1.36 -5.74 -17.07
C LEU A 138 -0.41 -5.51 -18.26
N ASP A 139 0.02 -6.57 -18.94
CA ASP A 139 1.07 -6.54 -19.97
C ASP A 139 0.69 -5.76 -21.24
N ASP A 140 -0.59 -5.59 -21.49
CA ASP A 140 -1.15 -4.81 -22.61
C ASP A 140 -1.51 -3.36 -22.23
N ARG A 141 -1.43 -2.98 -20.95
CA ARG A 141 -1.73 -1.61 -20.48
C ARG A 141 -0.55 -0.67 -20.72
N LYS A 142 -0.71 0.25 -21.67
CA LYS A 142 0.32 1.26 -22.00
C LYS A 142 0.11 2.60 -21.27
N ALA A 143 -1.13 2.92 -20.93
CA ALA A 143 -1.47 4.09 -20.13
C ALA A 143 -1.23 3.80 -18.63
N PRO A 144 -0.89 4.82 -17.82
CA PRO A 144 -0.89 4.68 -16.37
C PRO A 144 -2.31 4.45 -15.87
N LEU A 145 -2.44 3.64 -14.82
CA LEU A 145 -3.69 3.43 -14.10
C LEU A 145 -3.63 4.12 -12.73
N VAL A 146 -4.78 4.25 -12.08
CA VAL A 146 -4.89 4.62 -10.67
C VAL A 146 -5.80 3.61 -10.00
N VAL A 147 -5.30 2.92 -9.00
CA VAL A 147 -6.11 2.05 -8.15
C VAL A 147 -6.85 2.92 -7.15
N VAL A 148 -8.17 2.78 -7.12
CA VAL A 148 -9.05 3.52 -6.22
C VAL A 148 -9.43 2.58 -5.07
N LEU A 149 -8.86 2.82 -3.89
CA LEU A 149 -9.18 2.07 -2.68
C LEU A 149 -10.10 2.89 -1.79
N LEU A 150 -11.32 2.37 -1.57
CA LEU A 150 -12.24 2.90 -0.58
C LEU A 150 -12.11 2.10 0.72
N THR A 151 -11.83 2.79 1.82
CA THR A 151 -11.76 2.18 3.16
C THR A 151 -12.81 2.82 4.05
N ALA A 152 -13.59 1.98 4.74
CA ALA A 152 -14.57 2.39 5.74
C ALA A 152 -14.29 1.68 7.06
N SER A 153 -14.25 2.43 8.15
CA SER A 153 -14.14 1.91 9.52
C SER A 153 -15.37 2.34 10.32
N PHE A 154 -16.04 1.38 10.95
CA PHE A 154 -17.25 1.57 11.76
C PHE A 154 -17.29 0.50 12.87
N LYS A 155 -18.05 0.74 13.94
CA LYS A 155 -17.99 -0.09 15.15
C LYS A 155 -18.98 -1.25 15.17
N THR A 156 -20.08 -1.12 14.44
CA THR A 156 -21.32 -1.86 14.67
C THR A 156 -21.65 -2.72 13.47
N LEU A 157 -21.75 -4.04 13.68
CA LEU A 157 -22.11 -4.98 12.61
C LEU A 157 -23.49 -4.69 12.01
N THR A 158 -24.42 -4.11 12.78
CA THR A 158 -25.75 -3.70 12.31
C THR A 158 -25.70 -2.65 11.21
N ASP A 159 -24.63 -1.84 11.15
CA ASP A 159 -24.47 -0.80 10.13
C ASP A 159 -23.80 -1.32 8.86
N GLN A 160 -23.28 -2.57 8.87
CA GLN A 160 -22.48 -3.10 7.78
C GLN A 160 -23.20 -3.07 6.43
N GLN A 161 -24.47 -3.46 6.38
CA GLN A 161 -25.24 -3.44 5.14
C GLN A 161 -25.41 -2.02 4.58
N THR A 162 -25.64 -1.04 5.46
CA THR A 162 -25.76 0.37 5.08
C THR A 162 -24.43 0.92 4.55
N VAL A 163 -23.33 0.60 5.22
CA VAL A 163 -21.97 0.98 4.79
C VAL A 163 -21.62 0.35 3.45
N GLU A 164 -21.86 -0.96 3.27
CA GLU A 164 -21.59 -1.67 2.02
C GLU A 164 -22.43 -1.12 0.86
N ALA A 165 -23.71 -0.84 1.09
CA ALA A 165 -24.58 -0.25 0.06
C ALA A 165 -24.08 1.14 -0.36
N ALA A 166 -23.70 1.99 0.59
CA ALA A 166 -23.13 3.30 0.28
C ALA A 166 -21.80 3.20 -0.47
N ALA A 167 -20.94 2.24 -0.10
CA ALA A 167 -19.66 1.99 -0.76
C ALA A 167 -19.85 1.53 -2.21
N ARG A 168 -20.77 0.59 -2.45
CA ARG A 168 -21.12 0.13 -3.79
C ARG A 168 -21.63 1.28 -4.66
N ASN A 169 -22.56 2.09 -4.15
CA ASN A 169 -23.12 3.21 -4.91
C ASN A 169 -22.04 4.23 -5.29
N LEU A 170 -21.15 4.56 -4.35
CA LEU A 170 -20.03 5.47 -4.62
C LEU A 170 -19.08 4.91 -5.68
N MET A 171 -18.67 3.64 -5.56
CA MET A 171 -17.80 3.00 -6.54
C MET A 171 -18.46 2.94 -7.92
N SER A 172 -19.74 2.55 -8.01
CA SER A 172 -20.48 2.56 -9.29
C SER A 172 -20.50 3.94 -9.94
N ALA A 173 -20.75 5.01 -9.17
CA ALA A 173 -20.75 6.38 -9.69
C ALA A 173 -19.36 6.81 -10.21
N ILE A 174 -18.28 6.43 -9.51
CA ILE A 174 -16.90 6.67 -9.96
C ILE A 174 -16.63 5.93 -11.28
N GLU A 175 -17.04 4.66 -11.38
CA GLU A 175 -16.85 3.88 -12.60
C GLU A 175 -17.68 4.42 -13.78
N GLU A 176 -18.93 4.82 -13.55
CA GLU A 176 -19.79 5.45 -14.57
C GLU A 176 -19.15 6.73 -15.11
N GLU A 177 -18.63 7.58 -14.22
CA GLU A 177 -17.95 8.81 -14.62
C GLU A 177 -16.64 8.53 -15.38
N ALA A 178 -15.85 7.55 -14.94
CA ALA A 178 -14.65 7.12 -15.66
C ALA A 178 -14.98 6.58 -17.06
N ARG A 179 -16.10 5.84 -17.21
CA ARG A 179 -16.59 5.37 -18.52
C ARG A 179 -17.04 6.54 -19.38
N ARG A 180 -17.76 7.52 -18.82
CA ARG A 180 -18.18 8.74 -19.51
C ARG A 180 -16.99 9.55 -20.04
N GLN A 181 -15.90 9.57 -19.31
CA GLN A 181 -14.65 10.23 -19.71
C GLN A 181 -13.75 9.36 -20.62
N GLY A 182 -14.11 8.09 -20.86
CA GLY A 182 -13.33 7.18 -21.70
C GLY A 182 -12.01 6.70 -21.06
N VAL A 183 -11.89 6.77 -19.73
CA VAL A 183 -10.66 6.44 -18.97
C VAL A 183 -10.81 5.22 -18.06
N TYR A 184 -11.97 4.56 -18.07
CA TYR A 184 -12.23 3.37 -17.26
C TYR A 184 -11.43 2.15 -17.76
N ASP A 185 -10.71 1.49 -16.85
CA ASP A 185 -10.16 0.14 -17.04
C ASP A 185 -10.87 -0.83 -16.09
N PRO A 186 -11.37 -1.98 -16.56
CA PRO A 186 -12.08 -2.96 -15.73
C PRO A 186 -11.16 -3.74 -14.77
N TRP A 187 -9.84 -3.56 -14.86
CA TRP A 187 -8.88 -4.24 -13.99
C TRP A 187 -9.09 -3.87 -12.52
N ALA A 188 -9.20 -4.88 -11.66
CA ALA A 188 -9.37 -4.71 -10.22
C ALA A 188 -8.27 -5.45 -9.45
N TYR A 189 -7.67 -4.77 -8.46
CA TYR A 189 -6.59 -5.33 -7.68
C TYR A 189 -7.12 -6.26 -6.58
N LEU A 190 -6.73 -7.54 -6.62
CA LEU A 190 -7.22 -8.57 -5.70
C LEU A 190 -7.11 -8.21 -4.22
N ASP A 191 -6.00 -7.60 -3.80
CA ASP A 191 -5.76 -7.30 -2.38
C ASP A 191 -6.74 -6.25 -1.82
N TYR A 192 -7.37 -5.46 -2.69
CA TYR A 192 -8.32 -4.39 -2.34
C TYR A 192 -9.75 -4.68 -2.81
N ALA A 193 -9.98 -5.85 -3.40
CA ALA A 193 -11.27 -6.19 -3.95
C ALA A 193 -12.30 -6.45 -2.85
N ALA A 194 -13.44 -5.80 -2.97
CA ALA A 194 -14.59 -6.05 -2.11
C ALA A 194 -15.32 -7.35 -2.50
N PRO A 195 -16.16 -7.94 -1.63
CA PRO A 195 -16.85 -9.20 -1.90
C PRO A 195 -17.76 -9.21 -3.14
N TRP A 196 -18.14 -8.03 -3.66
CA TRP A 196 -18.95 -7.89 -4.86
C TRP A 196 -18.14 -7.74 -6.16
N GLN A 197 -16.81 -7.63 -6.06
CA GLN A 197 -15.91 -7.50 -7.21
C GLN A 197 -15.30 -8.86 -7.56
N ASP A 198 -15.06 -9.08 -8.86
CA ASP A 198 -14.35 -10.26 -9.37
C ASP A 198 -13.00 -9.83 -9.98
N PRO A 199 -11.98 -9.59 -9.13
CA PRO A 199 -10.66 -9.15 -9.60
C PRO A 199 -9.97 -10.18 -10.48
N ILE A 200 -10.12 -11.48 -10.20
CA ILE A 200 -9.42 -12.53 -10.96
C ILE A 200 -9.94 -12.55 -12.41
N ALA A 201 -11.25 -12.39 -12.61
CA ALA A 201 -11.83 -12.27 -13.95
C ALA A 201 -11.25 -11.10 -14.75
N SER A 202 -10.85 -10.02 -14.07
CA SER A 202 -10.33 -8.81 -14.72
C SER A 202 -8.90 -8.96 -15.27
N TYR A 203 -8.16 -10.00 -14.90
CA TYR A 203 -6.75 -10.21 -15.30
C TYR A 203 -6.58 -10.72 -16.74
N GLY A 204 -7.66 -10.90 -17.47
CA GLY A 204 -7.66 -11.34 -18.86
C GLY A 204 -7.40 -12.83 -19.05
N GLU A 205 -7.74 -13.32 -20.24
CA GLU A 205 -7.80 -14.75 -20.55
C GLU A 205 -6.47 -15.47 -20.36
N ARG A 206 -5.36 -14.83 -20.74
CA ARG A 206 -4.01 -15.39 -20.62
C ARG A 206 -3.66 -15.69 -19.16
N SER A 207 -3.85 -14.71 -18.28
CA SER A 207 -3.59 -14.85 -16.85
C SER A 207 -4.52 -15.88 -16.22
N LEU A 208 -5.82 -15.83 -16.56
CA LEU A 208 -6.81 -16.79 -16.10
C LEU A 208 -6.45 -18.23 -16.47
N LYS A 209 -6.07 -18.47 -17.73
CA LYS A 209 -5.66 -19.80 -18.21
C LYS A 209 -4.45 -20.30 -17.41
N ARG A 210 -3.43 -19.47 -17.24
CA ARG A 210 -2.22 -19.82 -16.48
C ARG A 210 -2.53 -20.10 -15.00
N LEU A 211 -3.36 -19.27 -14.36
CA LEU A 211 -3.77 -19.47 -12.97
C LEU A 211 -4.50 -20.80 -12.79
N ARG A 212 -5.40 -21.15 -13.72
CA ARG A 212 -6.10 -22.45 -13.73
C ARG A 212 -5.14 -23.62 -13.92
N GLU A 213 -4.19 -23.53 -14.83
CA GLU A 213 -3.17 -24.57 -15.04
C GLU A 213 -2.30 -24.78 -13.79
N VAL A 214 -1.89 -23.68 -13.15
CA VAL A 214 -1.12 -23.74 -11.90
C VAL A 214 -1.95 -24.36 -10.79
N GLN A 215 -3.20 -23.93 -10.60
CA GLN A 215 -4.11 -24.47 -9.59
C GLN A 215 -4.32 -25.97 -9.77
N LYS A 216 -4.57 -26.47 -10.99
CA LYS A 216 -4.69 -27.92 -11.25
C LYS A 216 -3.44 -28.70 -10.87
N ARG A 217 -2.26 -28.09 -11.03
CA ARG A 217 -0.97 -28.72 -10.72
C ARG A 217 -0.66 -28.71 -9.22
N VAL A 218 -0.95 -27.61 -8.53
CA VAL A 218 -0.49 -27.39 -7.14
C VAL A 218 -1.58 -27.57 -6.08
N ASP A 219 -2.84 -27.40 -6.45
CA ASP A 219 -4.02 -27.54 -5.59
C ASP A 219 -5.13 -28.37 -6.28
N PRO A 220 -4.83 -29.59 -6.77
CA PRO A 220 -5.82 -30.42 -7.49
C PRO A 220 -7.03 -30.81 -6.63
N LYS A 221 -6.90 -30.75 -5.31
CA LYS A 221 -7.96 -31.04 -4.33
C LYS A 221 -8.65 -29.79 -3.81
N LEU A 222 -8.32 -28.61 -4.35
CA LEU A 222 -8.95 -27.34 -4.00
C LEU A 222 -8.86 -26.98 -2.51
N VAL A 223 -7.83 -27.48 -1.82
CA VAL A 223 -7.64 -27.26 -0.37
C VAL A 223 -7.48 -25.77 -0.10
N PHE A 224 -6.65 -25.08 -0.87
CA PHE A 224 -6.42 -23.64 -0.72
C PHE A 224 -7.50 -22.80 -1.40
N THR A 225 -8.24 -23.40 -2.34
CA THR A 225 -9.40 -22.75 -2.94
C THR A 225 -10.57 -22.72 -1.94
N HIS A 226 -10.79 -23.77 -1.16
CA HIS A 226 -11.95 -23.89 -0.25
C HIS A 226 -11.68 -23.48 1.20
N ARG A 227 -10.42 -23.48 1.66
CA ARG A 227 -10.08 -23.26 3.08
C ARG A 227 -9.44 -21.90 3.39
N VAL A 228 -9.61 -20.90 2.51
CA VAL A 228 -9.06 -19.55 2.73
C VAL A 228 -10.21 -18.54 2.92
N PRO A 229 -10.87 -18.50 4.09
CA PRO A 229 -12.10 -17.74 4.35
C PRO A 229 -11.99 -16.20 4.26
N GLY A 230 -10.83 -15.66 3.85
CA GLY A 230 -10.60 -14.23 3.69
C GLY A 230 -10.13 -13.77 2.30
N GLY A 231 -9.93 -14.67 1.33
CA GLY A 231 -9.59 -14.31 -0.05
C GLY A 231 -10.83 -14.25 -0.94
N VAL A 232 -10.77 -13.51 -2.06
CA VAL A 232 -11.79 -13.63 -3.12
C VAL A 232 -11.77 -15.08 -3.63
N GLN A 233 -12.80 -15.83 -3.24
CA GLN A 233 -13.02 -17.20 -3.64
C GLN A 233 -14.04 -17.24 -4.77
N ASP A 234 -13.61 -17.05 -6.02
CA ASP A 234 -14.23 -17.78 -7.13
C ASP A 234 -13.45 -17.62 -8.43
N PRO A 235 -13.29 -18.72 -9.17
CA PRO A 235 -13.38 -18.64 -10.61
C PRO A 235 -14.28 -19.79 -11.13
N TRP A 236 -15.58 -19.51 -11.25
CA TRP A 236 -16.55 -20.06 -12.24
C TRP A 236 -17.27 -21.40 -11.97
N PRO A 237 -18.47 -21.60 -12.56
CA PRO A 237 -19.74 -20.94 -12.29
C PRO A 237 -20.69 -21.85 -11.48
N TYR A 238 -21.12 -21.42 -10.30
CA TYR A 238 -22.41 -21.81 -9.72
C TYR A 238 -22.89 -20.67 -8.83
N ARG A 239 -23.69 -19.76 -9.40
CA ARG A 239 -24.58 -18.92 -8.59
C ARG A 239 -25.94 -19.61 -8.55
N PRO A 240 -26.36 -20.20 -7.42
CA PRO A 240 -27.71 -20.03 -6.95
C PRO A 240 -27.76 -18.73 -6.16
N LEU A 241 -28.66 -17.84 -6.56
CA LEU A 241 -29.08 -16.67 -5.77
C LEU A 241 -29.31 -17.09 -4.31
N GLY A 242 -28.54 -16.55 -3.37
CA GLY A 242 -28.65 -16.94 -1.97
C GLY A 242 -27.67 -16.21 -1.07
N ILE A 243 -28.03 -14.99 -0.69
CA ILE A 243 -27.73 -14.30 0.59
C ILE A 243 -26.68 -15.02 1.46
N ALA A 244 -25.44 -14.51 1.46
CA ALA A 244 -24.41 -14.95 2.40
C ALA A 244 -24.70 -14.39 3.81
N ALA A 245 -25.58 -15.07 4.53
CA ALA A 245 -25.74 -14.96 5.97
C ALA A 245 -25.27 -16.28 6.59
N ASN A 246 -23.98 -16.42 6.92
CA ASN A 246 -23.48 -17.41 7.90
C ASN A 246 -21.95 -17.38 8.09
N LEU A 247 -21.39 -16.26 8.57
CA LEU A 247 -19.98 -16.26 9.02
C LEU A 247 -19.74 -15.66 10.42
N TYR A 248 -20.76 -15.62 11.29
CA TYR A 248 -20.58 -15.37 12.72
C TYR A 248 -21.55 -16.20 13.57
N ARG A 249 -21.36 -17.52 13.62
CA ARG A 249 -21.85 -18.37 14.73
C ARG A 249 -20.72 -19.26 15.23
N HIS A 250 -20.04 -18.79 16.26
CA HIS A 250 -19.53 -19.59 17.38
C HIS A 250 -19.78 -18.80 18.65
#